data_AF-A0A385UK76-F1
#
_entry.id   AF-A0A385UK76-F1
#
_cell.length_a   1.000
_cell.length_b   1.000
_cell.length_c   1.000
_cell.angle_alpha   90.00
_cell.angle_beta   90.00
_cell.angle_gamma   90.00
#
_symmetry.space_group_name_H-M   'P 1'
#
loop_
_entity.id
_entity.type
_entity.pdbx_description
1 polymer ?
#
loop_
_entity_poly.entity_id
_entity_poly.type
_entity_poly.pdbx_seq_one_letter_code
_entity_poly.pdbx_strand_id
1 'polypeptide(L)' 'IGSSMKSVGEVMAIGRKFEEAFQKALRMVDENVMGFDPYIKPVDEKELEEPTDKRTFV' A
#
# COMPACT_ATOMS: atom_id res chain seq x y z
N ILE A 1 -12.56 0.06 -1.36
CA ILE A 1 -12.36 -0.43 -2.75
C ILE A 1 -13.44 -1.48 -3.01
N GLY A 2 -14.10 -1.45 -4.16
CA GLY A 2 -15.17 -2.38 -4.50
C GLY A 2 -14.98 -2.95 -5.90
N SER A 3 -16.03 -3.50 -6.49
CA SER A 3 -15.99 -4.05 -7.86
C SER A 3 -15.72 -3.00 -8.94
N SER A 4 -15.98 -1.73 -8.65
CA SER A 4 -15.73 -0.61 -9.55
C SER A 4 -14.38 0.05 -9.25
N MET A 5 -13.58 0.24 -10.31
CA MET A 5 -12.27 0.86 -10.25
C MET A 5 -12.38 2.33 -9.85
N LYS A 6 -11.61 2.71 -8.83
CA LYS A 6 -11.46 4.11 -8.38
C LYS A 6 -10.01 4.62 -8.48
N SER A 7 -9.07 3.77 -8.90
CA SER A 7 -7.67 4.15 -9.06
C SER A 7 -7.46 5.01 -10.31
N VAL A 8 -6.57 5.99 -10.19
CA VAL A 8 -6.21 6.92 -11.27
C VAL A 8 -4.95 6.46 -12.03
N GLY A 9 -4.15 5.58 -11.41
CA GLY A 9 -2.96 4.99 -12.00
C GLY A 9 -2.48 3.77 -11.23
N GLU A 10 -1.44 3.11 -11.77
CA GLU A 10 -0.77 1.97 -11.16
C GLU A 10 0.75 2.14 -11.26
N VAL A 11 1.48 1.53 -10.33
CA VAL A 11 2.95 1.53 -10.33
C VAL A 11 3.47 0.11 -10.35
N MET A 12 4.63 -0.10 -10.95
CA MET A 12 5.30 -1.38 -11.03
C MET A 12 6.76 -1.23 -10.59
N ALA A 13 7.23 -2.15 -9.76
CA ALA A 13 8.62 -2.20 -9.33
C ALA A 13 9.23 -3.60 -9.54
N ILE A 14 10.54 -3.63 -9.78
CA ILE A 14 11.31 -4.85 -10.00
C ILE A 14 12.36 -4.99 -8.89
N GLY A 15 12.43 -6.18 -8.31
CA GLY A 15 13.40 -6.58 -7.30
C GLY A 15 13.78 -8.05 -7.46
N ARG A 16 14.93 -8.44 -6.91
CA ARG A 16 15.37 -9.84 -6.88
C ARG A 16 14.64 -10.64 -5.81
N LYS A 17 14.00 -9.94 -4.86
CA LYS A 17 13.19 -10.48 -3.78
C LYS A 17 11.86 -9.75 -3.70
N PHE A 18 10.86 -10.42 -3.12
CA PHE A 18 9.51 -9.87 -2.96
C PHE A 18 9.52 -8.59 -2.13
N GLU A 19 10.22 -8.59 -0.99
CA GLU A 19 10.27 -7.46 -0.06
C GLU A 19 10.92 -6.22 -0.71
N GLU A 20 11.92 -6.45 -1.57
CA GLU A 20 12.58 -5.39 -2.33
C GLU A 20 11.63 -4.75 -3.35
N ALA A 21 10.96 -5.57 -4.15
CA ALA A 21 10.00 -5.09 -5.14
C ALA A 21 8.81 -4.38 -4.45
N PHE A 22 8.31 -4.95 -3.36
CA PHE A 22 7.18 -4.41 -2.60
C PHE A 22 7.47 -3.05 -1.99
N GLN A 23 8.61 -2.89 -1.30
CA GLN A 23 9.01 -1.59 -0.74
C GLN A 23 9.34 -0.54 -1.81
N LYS A 24 9.83 -0.95 -2.99
CA LYS A 24 10.03 -0.03 -4.11
C LYS A 24 8.69 0.44 -4.68
N ALA A 25 7.73 -0.47 -4.87
CA ALA A 25 6.40 -0.12 -5.36
C ALA A 25 5.67 0.81 -4.38
N LEU A 26 5.69 0.50 -3.08
CA LEU A 26 5.07 1.33 -2.04
C LEU A 26 5.56 2.78 -2.05
N ARG A 27 6.88 2.98 -2.18
CA ARG A 27 7.49 4.32 -2.30
C ARG A 27 7.13 5.06 -3.59
N MET A 28 6.72 4.34 -4.64
CA MET A 28 6.31 4.95 -5.91
C MET A 28 4.83 5.34 -5.90
N VAL A 29 3.99 4.74 -5.04
CA VAL A 29 2.55 5.04 -4.94
C VAL A 29 2.30 6.37 -4.24
N ASP A 30 2.99 6.64 -3.13
CA ASP A 30 2.78 7.85 -2.31
C ASP A 30 4.13 8.44 -1.90
N GLU A 31 4.34 9.71 -2.24
CA GLU A 31 5.56 10.46 -1.94
C GLU A 31 5.81 10.67 -0.43
N ASN A 32 4.76 10.57 0.38
CA ASN A 32 4.85 10.72 1.84
C ASN A 32 5.18 9.41 2.56
N VAL A 33 5.21 8.29 1.83
CA VAL A 33 5.42 6.96 2.41
C VAL A 33 6.78 6.41 1.98
N MET A 34 7.68 6.25 2.96
CA MET A 34 9.03 5.71 2.72
C MET A 34 9.07 4.18 2.53
N GLY A 35 7.93 3.48 2.59
CA GLY A 35 7.84 2.03 2.43
C GLY A 35 6.74 1.43 3.31
N PHE A 36 6.96 0.21 3.79
CA PHE A 36 6.05 -0.44 4.73
C PHE A 36 6.41 -0.01 6.16
N ASP A 37 5.71 1.01 6.67
CA ASP A 37 5.93 1.57 8.00
C ASP A 37 4.68 1.35 8.89
N PRO A 38 4.78 0.53 9.96
CA PRO A 38 3.66 0.20 10.83
C PRO A 38 3.30 1.32 11.83
N TYR A 39 4.05 2.42 11.86
CA TYR A 39 3.81 3.53 12.79
C TYR A 39 3.04 4.70 12.17
N ILE A 40 2.71 4.62 10.87
CA ILE A 40 1.96 5.67 10.15
C ILE A 40 0.51 5.75 10.65
N LYS A 41 -0.12 4.59 10.88
CA LYS A 41 -1.47 4.49 11.44
C LYS A 41 -1.52 3.40 12.51
N PRO A 42 -2.33 3.58 13.57
CA PRO A 42 -2.65 2.51 14.49
C PRO A 42 -3.49 1.44 13.79
N VAL A 43 -3.32 0.19 14.22
CA VAL A 43 -4.09 -0.95 13.72
C VAL A 43 -5.58 -0.75 14.01
N ASP A 44 -6.40 -0.83 12.97
CA ASP A 44 -7.86 -0.82 13.05
C ASP A 44 -8.42 -2.07 12.37
N GLU A 45 -9.04 -2.95 13.15
CA GLU A 45 -9.63 -4.20 12.66
C GLU A 45 -10.67 -3.98 11.56
N LYS A 46 -11.41 -2.86 11.58
CA LYS A 46 -12.40 -2.56 10.55
C LYS A 46 -11.76 -2.23 9.21
N GLU A 47 -10.65 -1.50 9.21
CA GLU A 47 -9.89 -1.19 7.99
C GLU A 47 -9.14 -2.44 7.46
N LEU A 48 -8.93 -3.45 8.30
CA LEU A 48 -8.40 -4.77 7.88
C LEU A 48 -9.49 -5.68 7.28
N GLU A 49 -10.72 -5.59 7.75
CA GLU A 49 -11.86 -6.34 7.19
C GLU A 49 -12.37 -5.73 5.88
N GLU A 50 -12.60 -4.41 5.86
CA GLU A 50 -13.08 -3.70 4.68
C GLU A 50 -11.91 -3.24 3.80
N PRO A 51 -11.84 -3.66 2.52
CA PRO A 51 -10.73 -3.29 1.67
C PRO A 51 -10.70 -1.79 1.40
N THR A 52 -9.69 -1.08 1.92
CA THR A 52 -9.45 0.35 1.68
C THR A 52 -8.18 0.57 0.85
N ASP A 53 -8.01 1.78 0.32
CA ASP A 53 -6.80 2.25 -0.38
C ASP A 53 -5.57 2.35 0.54
N LYS A 54 -5.79 2.43 1.85
CA LYS A 54 -4.72 2.55 2.85
C LYS A 54 -4.52 1.30 3.71
N ARG A 55 -5.17 0.17 3.36
CA ARG A 55 -5.11 -1.09 4.12
C ARG A 55 -3.68 -1.61 4.32
N THR A 56 -2.76 -1.30 3.42
CA THR A 56 -1.35 -1.69 3.52
C THR A 56 -0.57 -0.92 4.59
N PHE A 57 -1.14 0.12 5.20
CA PHE A 57 -0.50 1.00 6.19
C PHE A 57 -1.12 0.89 7.58
N VAL A 58 -2.08 -0.02 7.76
CA VAL A 58 -2.90 -0.21 8.97
C VAL A 58 -2.60 -1.56 9.59
#